data_AF-A0A7C3ILS0-F1
#
_entry.id   AF-A0A7C3ILS0-F1
#
_cell.length_a   1.000
_cell.length_b   1.000
_cell.length_c   1.000
_cell.angle_alpha   90.00
_cell.angle_beta   90.00
_cell.angle_gamma   90.00
#
_symmetry.space_group_name_H-M   'P 1'
#
loop_
_entity.id
_entity.type
_entity.pdbx_description
1 polymer ?
#
loop_
_entity_poly.entity_id
_entity_poly.type
_entity_poly.pdbx_seq_one_letter_code
_entity_poly.pdbx_strand_id
1 'polypeptide(L)'
;MKKSIILSMTLIIFLVSISFAGCPPGYEPKSISGVFNYTYLGQPFTCHITVFFCCKWDINTHTIIVELDYMQSTYSNDCMGLIPEEKQGDMYDWAMELVIDKADSLCLLQYPPCDHPSLNYYTLEIKRPLCWYWENAFIPPYPGEEPIWILRTKKCSESSARCVVIWRVCYDYSNNPPLLQKTFVSRQIIGQSWNCINGRPKLPPPGNSWEEAWYTDCYLYDCQ
;
A
#
# COMPACT_ATOMS: atom_id res chain seq x y z
N MET A 1 -16.80 -1.41 67.73
CA MET A 1 -16.88 -2.36 66.59
C MET A 1 -17.41 -1.62 65.37
N LYS A 2 -16.52 -1.13 64.48
CA LYS A 2 -16.91 -0.64 63.15
C LYS A 2 -16.17 -1.49 62.14
N LYS A 3 -16.92 -2.33 61.41
CA LYS A 3 -16.41 -3.27 60.42
C LYS A 3 -15.96 -2.50 59.18
N SER A 4 -14.73 -2.74 58.77
CA SER A 4 -14.20 -2.41 57.46
C SER A 4 -15.03 -3.07 56.37
N ILE A 5 -15.45 -2.30 55.37
CA ILE A 5 -15.85 -2.81 54.06
C ILE A 5 -14.99 -2.05 53.05
N ILE A 6 -13.84 -2.63 52.72
CA ILE A 6 -13.03 -2.20 51.58
C ILE A 6 -13.69 -2.81 50.35
N LEU A 7 -14.47 -2.00 49.66
CA LEU A 7 -15.08 -2.36 48.38
C LEU A 7 -13.96 -2.34 47.32
N SER A 8 -13.36 -3.51 47.07
CA SER A 8 -12.40 -3.72 45.98
C SER A 8 -13.13 -3.59 44.65
N MET A 9 -13.15 -2.38 44.12
CA MET A 9 -13.65 -2.06 42.79
C MET A 9 -12.55 -2.45 41.79
N THR A 10 -12.55 -3.71 41.38
CA THR A 10 -11.78 -4.20 40.23
C THR A 10 -12.27 -3.51 38.97
N LEU A 11 -11.61 -2.41 38.62
CA LEU A 11 -11.72 -1.74 37.33
C LEU A 11 -11.15 -2.69 36.27
N ILE A 12 -12.02 -3.44 35.62
CA ILE A 12 -11.70 -4.21 34.42
C ILE A 12 -11.46 -3.18 33.32
N ILE A 13 -10.20 -2.83 33.09
CA ILE A 13 -9.78 -2.08 31.92
C ILE A 13 -9.94 -3.05 30.74
N PHE A 14 -11.10 -3.01 30.09
CA PHE A 14 -11.25 -3.52 28.73
C PHE A 14 -10.35 -2.65 27.84
N LEU A 15 -9.09 -3.07 27.70
CA LEU A 15 -8.28 -2.74 26.54
C LEU A 15 -9.00 -3.39 25.36
N VAL A 16 -9.97 -2.68 24.79
CA VAL A 16 -10.41 -2.93 23.43
C VAL A 16 -9.17 -2.67 22.59
N SER A 17 -8.42 -3.74 22.31
CA SER A 17 -7.44 -3.74 21.24
C SER A 17 -8.24 -3.44 19.98
N ILE A 18 -8.30 -2.15 19.62
CA ILE A 18 -8.71 -1.71 18.30
C ILE A 18 -7.77 -2.46 17.38
N SER A 19 -8.25 -3.56 16.81
CA SER A 19 -7.54 -4.29 15.77
C SER A 19 -7.63 -3.39 14.56
N PHE A 20 -6.73 -2.40 14.49
CA PHE A 20 -6.20 -2.02 13.20
C PHE A 20 -5.78 -3.34 12.58
N ALA A 21 -6.32 -3.69 11.42
CA ALA A 21 -5.70 -4.70 10.57
C ALA A 21 -4.34 -4.12 10.15
N GLY A 22 -3.44 -4.08 11.12
CA GLY A 22 -2.09 -3.57 11.05
C GLY A 22 -1.22 -4.69 10.53
N CYS A 23 -0.06 -4.30 10.06
CA CYS A 23 0.88 -5.18 9.39
C CYS A 23 1.10 -6.52 10.10
N PRO A 24 1.44 -7.59 9.35
CA PRO A 24 1.74 -8.89 9.94
C PRO A 24 2.79 -8.77 11.06
N PRO A 25 2.84 -9.70 12.03
CA PRO A 25 3.83 -9.65 13.09
C PRO A 25 5.27 -9.47 12.56
N GLY A 26 5.96 -8.46 13.09
CA GLY A 26 7.33 -8.11 12.67
C GLY A 26 7.43 -7.23 11.43
N TYR A 27 6.31 -6.75 10.87
CA TYR A 27 6.27 -5.71 9.85
C TYR A 27 5.84 -4.39 10.48
N GLU A 28 6.37 -3.28 9.96
CA GLU A 28 6.00 -1.93 10.34
C GLU A 28 5.10 -1.30 9.27
N PRO A 29 4.01 -0.59 9.67
CA PRO A 29 3.21 0.17 8.74
C PRO A 29 3.96 1.41 8.26
N LYS A 30 3.94 1.65 6.96
CA LYS A 30 4.50 2.82 6.30
C LYS A 30 3.51 3.36 5.27
N SER A 31 3.71 4.61 4.90
CA SER A 31 2.96 5.24 3.83
C SER A 31 3.86 6.19 3.06
N ILE A 32 3.62 6.30 1.76
CA ILE A 32 4.27 7.31 0.93
C ILE A 32 3.28 7.92 -0.05
N SER A 33 3.37 9.23 -0.25
CA SER A 33 2.56 9.96 -1.22
C SER A 33 3.40 10.34 -2.43
N GLY A 34 2.79 10.28 -3.61
CA GLY A 34 3.40 10.77 -4.85
C GLY A 34 2.35 11.26 -5.84
N VAL A 35 2.81 11.75 -6.99
CA VAL A 35 1.95 12.21 -8.08
C VAL A 35 2.01 11.21 -9.22
N PHE A 36 0.87 10.61 -9.54
CA PHE A 36 0.69 9.79 -10.73
C PHE A 36 0.12 10.66 -11.86
N ASN A 37 0.80 10.68 -13.00
CA ASN A 37 0.40 11.45 -14.17
C ASN A 37 -0.21 10.52 -15.21
N TYR A 38 -1.34 10.90 -15.80
CA TYR A 38 -2.02 10.12 -16.82
C TYR A 38 -2.72 11.03 -17.84
N THR A 39 -3.14 10.47 -18.96
CA THR A 39 -3.94 11.19 -19.96
C THR A 39 -5.38 10.70 -19.88
N TYR A 40 -6.33 11.63 -19.79
CA TYR A 40 -7.76 11.35 -19.80
C TYR A 40 -8.42 12.24 -20.85
N LEU A 41 -9.14 11.63 -21.80
CA LEU A 41 -9.76 12.32 -22.94
C LEU A 41 -8.79 13.25 -23.71
N GLY A 42 -7.54 12.83 -23.85
CA GLY A 42 -6.49 13.56 -24.58
C GLY A 42 -5.88 14.74 -23.81
N GLN A 43 -6.25 14.96 -22.55
CA GLN A 43 -5.68 16.00 -21.68
C GLN A 43 -4.82 15.37 -20.58
N PRO A 44 -3.72 16.03 -20.17
CA PRO A 44 -2.91 15.57 -19.05
C PRO A 44 -3.65 15.82 -17.72
N PHE A 45 -3.67 14.80 -16.87
CA PHE A 45 -4.21 14.85 -15.52
C PHE A 45 -3.17 14.33 -14.53
N THR A 46 -3.30 14.78 -13.28
CA THR A 46 -2.48 14.34 -12.16
C THR A 46 -3.38 13.83 -11.05
N CYS A 47 -2.95 12.77 -10.37
CA CYS A 47 -3.61 12.23 -9.19
C CYS A 47 -2.57 12.06 -8.09
N HIS A 48 -2.81 12.72 -6.96
CA HIS A 48 -1.99 12.53 -5.77
C HIS A 48 -2.48 11.28 -5.06
N ILE A 49 -1.61 10.28 -4.95
CA ILE A 49 -1.95 8.97 -4.40
C ILE A 49 -1.01 8.69 -3.22
N THR A 50 -1.60 8.26 -2.10
CA THR A 50 -0.86 7.71 -0.97
C THR A 50 -0.91 6.19 -1.04
N VAL A 51 0.27 5.57 -1.06
CA VAL A 51 0.47 4.12 -1.02
C VAL A 51 0.74 3.72 0.43
N PHE A 52 -0.09 2.84 0.98
CA PHE A 52 0.07 2.25 2.29
C PHE A 52 0.60 0.83 2.16
N PHE A 53 1.63 0.53 2.93
CA PHE A 53 2.31 -0.76 2.85
C PHE A 53 2.93 -1.13 4.19
N CYS A 54 3.21 -2.41 4.32
CA CYS A 54 3.90 -2.99 5.45
C CYS A 54 5.30 -3.36 5.03
N CYS A 55 6.31 -3.10 5.84
CA CYS A 55 7.64 -3.57 5.52
C CYS A 55 8.43 -4.13 6.69
N LYS A 56 9.36 -5.01 6.33
CA LYS A 56 10.23 -5.73 7.25
C LYS A 56 11.62 -5.80 6.64
N TRP A 57 12.63 -5.53 7.46
CA TRP A 57 14.02 -5.82 7.14
C TRP A 57 14.42 -7.18 7.73
N ASP A 58 14.87 -8.09 6.86
CA ASP A 58 15.50 -9.35 7.28
C ASP A 58 17.02 -9.22 7.22
N ILE A 59 17.62 -9.09 8.40
CA ILE A 59 19.07 -8.91 8.57
C ILE A 59 19.89 -10.13 8.11
N ASN A 60 19.32 -11.35 8.18
CA ASN A 60 20.07 -12.57 7.88
C ASN A 60 20.23 -12.76 6.37
N THR A 61 19.23 -12.32 5.59
CA THR A 61 19.19 -12.48 4.14
C THR A 61 19.47 -11.18 3.39
N HIS A 62 19.71 -10.09 4.13
CA HIS A 62 19.82 -8.74 3.58
C HIS A 62 18.66 -8.39 2.62
N THR A 63 17.44 -8.73 3.05
CA THR A 63 16.24 -8.59 2.24
C THR A 63 15.25 -7.62 2.89
N ILE A 64 14.81 -6.63 2.12
CA ILE A 64 13.67 -5.78 2.49
C ILE A 64 12.44 -6.41 1.87
N ILE A 65 11.45 -6.73 2.70
CA ILE A 65 10.18 -7.30 2.27
C ILE A 65 9.13 -6.21 2.45
N VAL A 66 8.43 -5.90 1.37
CA VAL A 66 7.33 -4.94 1.34
C VAL A 66 6.05 -5.67 0.94
N GLU A 67 4.97 -5.47 1.68
CA GLU A 67 3.63 -5.91 1.32
C GLU A 67 2.72 -4.69 1.14
N LEU A 68 2.28 -4.46 -0.10
CA LEU A 68 1.31 -3.41 -0.39
C LEU A 68 -0.03 -3.74 0.24
N ASP A 69 -0.63 -2.76 0.91
CA ASP A 69 -1.88 -2.96 1.65
C ASP A 69 -3.06 -2.30 0.94
N TYR A 70 -2.98 -0.98 0.76
CA TYR A 70 -3.99 -0.21 0.03
C TYR A 70 -3.40 1.07 -0.55
N MET A 71 -4.12 1.68 -1.48
CA MET A 71 -3.82 3.01 -2.00
C MET A 71 -5.07 3.88 -1.91
N GLN A 72 -4.89 5.18 -1.72
CA GLN A 72 -5.99 6.13 -1.73
C GLN A 72 -5.58 7.46 -2.34
N SER A 73 -6.56 8.22 -2.80
CA SER A 73 -6.36 9.60 -3.18
C SER A 73 -5.95 10.47 -1.97
N THR A 74 -4.98 11.38 -2.15
CA THR A 74 -4.49 12.27 -1.09
C THR A 74 -5.26 13.59 -1.01
N TYR A 75 -5.49 14.26 -2.15
CA TYR A 75 -6.07 15.61 -2.19
C TYR A 75 -7.32 15.74 -3.08
N SER A 76 -7.44 14.88 -4.10
CA SER A 76 -8.62 14.81 -4.97
C SER A 76 -9.32 13.50 -4.70
N ASN A 77 -10.40 13.59 -3.94
CA ASN A 77 -11.18 12.50 -3.36
C ASN A 77 -11.45 11.31 -4.30
N ASP A 78 -11.60 11.56 -5.60
CA ASP A 78 -12.01 10.61 -6.62
C ASP A 78 -11.06 10.50 -7.83
N CYS A 79 -9.88 11.16 -7.82
CA CYS A 79 -9.01 11.16 -9.01
C CYS A 79 -8.57 9.77 -9.47
N MET A 80 -8.39 8.81 -8.55
CA MET A 80 -8.09 7.43 -8.91
C MET A 80 -9.24 6.76 -9.69
N GLY A 81 -10.47 7.24 -9.49
CA GLY A 81 -11.66 6.82 -10.22
C GLY A 81 -11.62 7.22 -11.69
N LEU A 82 -10.97 8.35 -12.00
CA LEU A 82 -10.85 8.91 -13.36
C LEU A 82 -9.70 8.34 -14.17
N ILE A 83 -8.77 7.60 -13.55
CA ILE A 83 -7.69 6.92 -14.25
C ILE A 83 -8.31 5.90 -15.22
N PRO A 84 -8.04 5.94 -16.53
CA PRO A 84 -8.55 4.96 -17.49
C PRO A 84 -8.20 3.52 -17.10
N GLU A 85 -9.03 2.55 -17.47
CA GLU A 85 -8.77 1.13 -17.16
C GLU A 85 -7.42 0.67 -17.71
N GLU A 86 -7.10 1.05 -18.94
CA GLU A 86 -5.82 0.75 -19.60
C GLU A 86 -4.59 1.41 -18.93
N LYS A 87 -4.81 2.36 -18.01
CA LYS A 87 -3.76 3.06 -17.24
C LYS A 87 -3.66 2.61 -15.79
N GLN A 88 -4.51 1.70 -15.34
CA GLN A 88 -4.33 1.09 -14.03
C GLN A 88 -3.03 0.30 -13.97
N GLY A 89 -2.68 -0.35 -15.10
CA GLY A 89 -1.32 -0.77 -15.52
C GLY A 89 -0.22 -0.03 -14.79
N ASP A 90 -0.03 1.13 -15.37
CA ASP A 90 0.97 2.11 -15.07
C ASP A 90 0.83 2.65 -13.63
N MET A 91 -0.39 2.74 -13.07
CA MET A 91 -0.60 3.23 -11.70
C MET A 91 -0.01 2.26 -10.66
N TYR A 92 -0.29 0.96 -10.78
CA TYR A 92 0.25 -0.01 -9.82
C TYR A 92 1.77 -0.16 -9.97
N ASP A 93 2.29 -0.09 -11.19
CA ASP A 93 3.73 -0.15 -11.44
C ASP A 93 4.43 1.11 -10.93
N TRP A 94 3.85 2.29 -11.15
CA TRP A 94 4.29 3.55 -10.54
C TRP A 94 4.32 3.47 -9.01
N ALA A 95 3.29 2.89 -8.39
CA ALA A 95 3.23 2.74 -6.94
C ALA A 95 4.36 1.82 -6.42
N MET A 96 4.68 0.75 -7.16
CA MET A 96 5.83 -0.11 -6.82
C MET A 96 7.15 0.65 -6.97
N GLU A 97 7.37 1.37 -8.07
CA GLU A 97 8.58 2.17 -8.27
C GLU A 97 8.77 3.22 -7.17
N LEU A 98 7.69 3.91 -6.79
CA LEU A 98 7.70 4.87 -5.69
C LEU A 98 8.13 4.22 -4.36
N VAL A 99 7.69 2.99 -4.11
CA VAL A 99 8.11 2.22 -2.94
C VAL A 99 9.58 1.79 -3.03
N ILE A 100 10.05 1.34 -4.20
CA ILE A 100 11.47 0.96 -4.38
C ILE A 100 12.40 2.14 -4.08
N ASP A 101 12.06 3.32 -4.59
CA ASP A 101 12.87 4.53 -4.46
C ASP A 101 12.97 5.04 -3.02
N LYS A 102 12.13 4.53 -2.11
CA LYS A 102 11.94 5.08 -0.76
C LYS A 102 12.00 4.04 0.34
N ALA A 103 12.08 2.75 -0.02
CA ALA A 103 12.18 1.66 0.95
C ALA A 103 13.49 1.74 1.78
N ASP A 104 14.56 2.35 1.26
CA ASP A 104 15.81 2.56 2.01
C ASP A 104 15.68 3.48 3.22
N SER A 105 14.75 4.44 3.17
CA SER A 105 14.53 5.45 4.21
C SER A 105 13.29 5.16 5.04
N LEU A 106 12.34 4.37 4.51
CA LEU A 106 11.11 4.01 5.20
C LEU A 106 11.19 2.66 5.92
N CYS A 107 11.93 1.69 5.38
CA CYS A 107 11.97 0.31 5.86
C CYS A 107 13.32 -0.13 6.41
N LEU A 108 14.37 0.59 6.04
CA LEU A 108 15.74 0.40 6.52
C LEU A 108 16.36 1.79 6.78
N LEU A 109 17.64 1.82 7.14
CA LEU A 109 18.41 3.05 7.26
C LEU A 109 19.00 3.51 5.90
N GLN A 110 19.53 2.59 5.10
CA GLN A 110 20.17 2.87 3.81
C GLN A 110 20.48 1.60 3.01
N TYR A 111 20.40 1.66 1.66
CA TYR A 111 20.95 0.64 0.77
C TYR A 111 22.50 0.66 0.75
N PRO A 112 23.17 -0.47 0.42
CA PRO A 112 24.62 -0.50 0.40
C PRO A 112 25.18 0.15 -0.88
N PRO A 113 26.47 0.51 -0.90
CA PRO A 113 27.17 0.89 -2.14
C PRO A 113 27.22 -0.28 -3.15
N CYS A 114 27.07 0.03 -4.44
CA CYS A 114 27.16 -0.98 -5.49
C CYS A 114 28.54 -1.62 -5.66
N ASP A 115 29.60 -0.96 -5.15
CA ASP A 115 30.99 -1.41 -5.17
C ASP A 115 31.45 -1.98 -3.81
N HIS A 116 30.53 -2.18 -2.86
CA HIS A 116 30.87 -2.72 -1.55
C HIS A 116 31.44 -4.15 -1.67
N PRO A 117 32.61 -4.45 -1.08
CA PRO A 117 33.39 -5.66 -1.37
C PRO A 117 32.72 -6.98 -0.96
N SER A 118 31.80 -6.94 0.02
CA SER A 118 31.12 -8.12 0.53
C SER A 118 29.59 -8.09 0.40
N LEU A 119 29.02 -6.95 0.01
CA LEU A 119 27.56 -6.72 0.06
C LEU A 119 27.17 -5.62 -0.91
N ASN A 120 27.32 -5.92 -2.20
CA ASN A 120 27.13 -4.98 -3.29
C ASN A 120 25.65 -4.68 -3.63
N TYR A 121 24.70 -5.38 -3.01
CA TYR A 121 23.27 -5.09 -3.13
C TYR A 121 22.47 -5.64 -1.95
N TYR A 122 21.29 -5.06 -1.72
CA TYR A 122 20.21 -5.72 -0.97
C TYR A 122 19.17 -6.27 -1.92
N THR A 123 18.45 -7.30 -1.46
CA THR A 123 17.27 -7.79 -2.15
C THR A 123 16.06 -7.01 -1.69
N LEU A 124 15.23 -6.56 -2.62
CA LEU A 124 13.95 -5.92 -2.34
C LEU A 124 12.83 -6.78 -2.92
N GLU A 125 11.99 -7.33 -2.05
CA GLU A 125 10.86 -8.18 -2.40
C GLU A 125 9.56 -7.39 -2.17
N ILE A 126 8.84 -7.08 -3.25
CA ILE A 126 7.56 -6.37 -3.20
C ILE A 126 6.43 -7.35 -3.47
N LYS A 127 5.52 -7.50 -2.51
CA LYS A 127 4.30 -8.31 -2.58
C LYS A 127 3.11 -7.40 -2.83
N ARG A 128 2.54 -7.49 -4.03
CA ARG A 128 1.31 -6.80 -4.41
C ARG A 128 0.15 -7.79 -4.40
N PRO A 129 -0.95 -7.54 -3.68
CA PRO A 129 -2.20 -8.28 -3.86
C PRO A 129 -2.61 -8.37 -5.33
N LEU A 130 -3.07 -9.54 -5.78
CA LEU A 130 -3.67 -9.67 -7.12
C LEU A 130 -5.16 -9.36 -7.14
N CYS A 131 -5.79 -9.32 -5.97
CA CYS A 131 -7.21 -9.16 -5.84
C CYS A 131 -7.54 -7.94 -4.99
N TRP A 132 -8.25 -7.00 -5.60
CA TRP A 132 -8.54 -5.69 -5.07
C TRP A 132 -10.04 -5.43 -5.07
N TYR A 133 -10.49 -4.52 -4.21
CA TYR A 133 -11.79 -3.87 -4.33
C TYR A 133 -11.63 -2.37 -4.13
N TRP A 134 -12.49 -1.61 -4.80
CA TRP A 134 -12.65 -0.18 -4.55
C TRP A 134 -13.60 0.05 -3.38
N GLU A 135 -13.25 1.01 -2.53
CA GLU A 135 -14.03 1.48 -1.38
C GLU A 135 -14.11 3.01 -1.45
N ASN A 136 -15.31 3.58 -1.43
CA ASN A 136 -15.50 5.00 -1.17
C ASN A 136 -15.76 5.19 0.32
N ALA A 137 -14.71 5.56 1.04
CA ALA A 137 -14.73 5.59 2.50
C ALA A 137 -15.05 7.00 3.01
N PHE A 138 -15.95 7.08 3.98
CA PHE A 138 -16.13 8.29 4.78
C PHE A 138 -14.92 8.48 5.69
N ILE A 139 -14.21 9.60 5.57
CA ILE A 139 -13.26 10.03 6.61
C ILE A 139 -13.99 11.03 7.49
N PRO A 140 -14.18 10.72 8.79
CA PRO A 140 -14.78 11.66 9.72
C PRO A 140 -13.97 12.96 9.72
N PRO A 141 -14.62 14.12 9.50
CA PRO A 141 -13.90 15.38 9.51
C PRO A 141 -13.37 15.67 10.91
N TYR A 142 -12.23 16.37 10.99
CA TYR A 142 -11.87 17.02 12.25
C TYR A 142 -12.91 18.11 12.58
N PRO A 143 -13.04 18.52 13.86
CA PRO A 143 -13.96 19.60 14.21
C PRO A 143 -13.72 20.86 13.36
N GLY A 144 -14.72 21.25 12.54
CA GLY A 144 -14.64 22.40 11.64
C GLY A 144 -14.30 22.08 10.18
N GLU A 145 -14.12 20.80 9.83
CA GLU A 145 -13.95 20.35 8.45
C GLU A 145 -15.25 19.77 7.87
N GLU A 146 -15.40 19.87 6.55
CA GLU A 146 -16.48 19.20 5.84
C GLU A 146 -16.18 17.69 5.71
N PRO A 147 -17.21 16.83 5.77
CA PRO A 147 -17.02 15.40 5.52
C PRO A 147 -16.41 15.15 4.14
N ILE A 148 -15.40 14.29 4.10
CA ILE A 148 -14.74 13.89 2.85
C ILE A 148 -14.95 12.40 2.58
N TRP A 149 -15.35 12.11 1.36
CA TRP A 149 -15.38 10.76 0.80
C TRP A 149 -14.07 10.53 0.06
N ILE A 150 -13.33 9.48 0.40
CA ILE A 150 -12.05 9.19 -0.24
C ILE A 150 -12.12 7.82 -0.89
N LEU A 151 -11.81 7.79 -2.18
CA LEU A 151 -11.66 6.55 -2.93
C LEU A 151 -10.37 5.83 -2.55
N ARG A 152 -10.50 4.55 -2.21
CA ARG A 152 -9.42 3.64 -1.87
C ARG A 152 -9.49 2.38 -2.73
N THR A 153 -8.34 1.80 -3.06
CA THR A 153 -8.24 0.41 -3.52
C THR A 153 -7.59 -0.42 -2.44
N LYS A 154 -8.27 -1.46 -1.97
CA LYS A 154 -7.87 -2.31 -0.85
C LYS A 154 -7.79 -3.77 -1.27
N LYS A 155 -6.87 -4.52 -0.66
CA LYS A 155 -6.75 -5.96 -0.90
C LYS A 155 -7.98 -6.71 -0.41
N CYS A 156 -8.43 -7.72 -1.16
CA CYS A 156 -9.48 -8.62 -0.72
C CYS A 156 -8.98 -9.58 0.36
N SER A 157 -9.80 -9.81 1.40
CA SER A 157 -9.44 -10.66 2.55
C SER A 157 -9.32 -12.14 2.21
N GLU A 158 -10.11 -12.62 1.24
CA GLU A 158 -10.18 -14.05 0.88
C GLU A 158 -9.05 -14.51 -0.05
N SER A 159 -8.31 -13.58 -0.65
CA SER A 159 -7.25 -13.90 -1.61
C SER A 159 -5.86 -13.88 -0.96
N SER A 160 -5.20 -15.03 -0.99
CA SER A 160 -3.77 -15.13 -0.64
C SER A 160 -2.85 -14.85 -1.82
N ALA A 161 -3.41 -14.68 -3.03
CA ALA A 161 -2.62 -14.44 -4.22
C ALA A 161 -1.86 -13.11 -4.16
N ARG A 162 -0.57 -13.17 -4.48
CA ARG A 162 0.33 -12.01 -4.55
C ARG A 162 1.16 -12.08 -5.83
N CYS A 163 1.32 -10.95 -6.49
CA CYS A 163 2.44 -10.71 -7.40
C CYS A 163 3.66 -10.39 -6.54
N VAL A 164 4.72 -11.18 -6.67
CA VAL A 164 6.00 -10.95 -6.00
C VAL A 164 6.99 -10.48 -7.04
N VAL A 165 7.51 -9.28 -6.85
CA VAL A 165 8.53 -8.67 -7.70
C VAL A 165 9.81 -8.56 -6.89
N ILE A 166 10.90 -9.13 -7.39
CA ILE A 166 12.20 -9.14 -6.73
C ILE A 166 13.16 -8.25 -7.50
N TRP A 167 13.80 -7.33 -6.79
CA TRP A 167 14.83 -6.43 -7.27
C TRP A 167 16.11 -6.58 -6.45
N ARG A 168 17.24 -6.24 -7.07
CA ARG A 168 18.48 -5.91 -6.36
C ARG A 168 18.67 -4.41 -6.38
N VAL A 169 18.99 -3.84 -5.23
CA VAL A 169 19.12 -2.39 -5.04
C VAL A 169 20.43 -2.03 -4.36
N CYS A 170 21.08 -0.97 -4.84
CA CYS A 170 22.31 -0.40 -4.27
C CYS A 170 22.47 1.06 -4.71
N TYR A 171 23.30 1.84 -4.01
CA TYR A 171 23.65 3.19 -4.42
C TYR A 171 24.99 3.21 -5.18
N ASP A 172 24.98 3.82 -6.36
CA ASP A 172 26.17 4.07 -7.17
C ASP A 172 26.74 5.45 -6.84
N TYR A 173 27.82 5.42 -6.05
CA TYR A 173 28.54 6.60 -5.58
C TYR A 173 29.55 7.16 -6.60
N SER A 174 29.65 6.59 -7.80
CA SER A 174 30.41 7.22 -8.90
C SER A 174 29.73 8.49 -9.43
N ASN A 175 28.47 8.72 -9.04
CA ASN A 175 27.66 9.89 -9.40
C ASN A 175 27.45 10.83 -8.20
N ASN A 176 27.22 12.12 -8.47
CA ASN A 176 26.85 13.11 -7.46
C ASN A 176 25.59 13.91 -7.88
N PRO A 177 24.43 13.74 -7.22
CA PRO A 177 24.20 12.84 -6.08
C PRO A 177 24.30 11.34 -6.45
N PRO A 178 24.51 10.44 -5.48
CA PRO A 178 24.53 9.00 -5.72
C PRO A 178 23.23 8.52 -6.39
N LEU A 179 23.36 7.63 -7.37
CA LEU A 179 22.20 7.12 -8.11
C LEU A 179 21.76 5.78 -7.53
N LEU A 180 20.45 5.62 -7.32
CA LEU A 180 19.87 4.33 -6.96
C LEU A 180 19.89 3.40 -8.18
N GLN A 181 20.71 2.35 -8.13
CA GLN A 181 20.73 1.28 -9.12
C GLN A 181 19.73 0.21 -8.73
N LYS A 182 18.85 -0.15 -9.68
CA LYS A 182 17.77 -1.14 -9.51
C LYS A 182 17.90 -2.18 -10.60
N THR A 183 18.13 -3.44 -10.23
CA THR A 183 18.21 -4.56 -11.17
C THR A 183 17.05 -5.51 -10.95
N PHE A 184 16.19 -5.66 -11.95
CA PHE A 184 15.10 -6.63 -11.90
C PHE A 184 15.66 -8.06 -11.85
N VAL A 185 15.15 -8.87 -10.94
CA VAL A 185 15.55 -10.29 -10.80
C VAL A 185 14.47 -11.20 -11.32
N SER A 186 13.27 -11.08 -10.77
CA SER A 186 12.17 -11.96 -11.13
C SER A 186 10.82 -11.37 -10.76
N ARG A 187 9.78 -11.92 -11.40
CA ARG A 187 8.39 -11.66 -11.11
C ARG A 187 7.66 -12.99 -11.12
N GLN A 188 6.87 -13.25 -10.08
CA GLN A 188 6.12 -14.49 -9.96
C GLN A 188 4.81 -14.28 -9.22
N ILE A 189 3.83 -15.11 -9.55
CA ILE A 189 2.57 -15.20 -8.80
C ILE A 189 2.73 -16.29 -7.75
N ILE A 190 2.42 -15.96 -6.50
CA ILE A 190 2.31 -16.93 -5.40
C ILE A 190 0.88 -16.91 -4.83
N GLY A 191 0.52 -17.96 -4.11
CA GLY A 191 -0.79 -18.07 -3.46
C GLY A 191 -1.92 -18.45 -4.42
N GLN A 192 -3.16 -18.31 -3.96
CA GLN A 192 -4.36 -18.63 -4.72
C GLN A 192 -5.36 -17.47 -4.67
N SER A 193 -5.91 -17.11 -5.84
CA SER A 193 -6.97 -16.12 -5.95
C SER A 193 -8.32 -16.81 -5.94
N TRP A 194 -9.13 -16.51 -4.93
CA TRP A 194 -10.50 -16.99 -4.81
C TRP A 194 -11.46 -15.81 -5.03
N ASN A 195 -12.54 -16.05 -5.77
CA ASN A 195 -13.70 -15.14 -5.86
C ASN A 195 -13.42 -13.73 -6.42
N CYS A 196 -12.42 -13.58 -7.30
CA CYS A 196 -12.09 -12.30 -7.92
C CYS A 196 -12.54 -12.30 -9.39
N ILE A 197 -13.37 -11.32 -9.77
CA ILE A 197 -13.84 -11.18 -11.16
C ILE A 197 -12.73 -10.62 -12.05
N ASN A 198 -12.79 -10.89 -13.35
CA ASN A 198 -11.85 -10.29 -14.29
C ASN A 198 -12.29 -8.87 -14.66
N GLY A 199 -11.32 -7.95 -14.74
CA GLY A 199 -11.55 -6.58 -15.20
C GLY A 199 -12.00 -5.64 -14.09
N ARG A 200 -11.83 -4.35 -14.32
CA ARG A 200 -12.14 -3.34 -13.31
C ARG A 200 -13.66 -3.16 -13.17
N PRO A 201 -14.22 -3.11 -11.94
CA PRO A 201 -15.62 -2.76 -11.75
C PRO A 201 -15.89 -1.29 -12.11
N LYS A 202 -17.12 -1.00 -12.52
CA LYS A 202 -17.56 0.37 -12.78
C LYS A 202 -17.57 1.17 -11.47
N LEU A 203 -17.06 2.42 -11.53
CA LEU A 203 -17.04 3.35 -10.40
C LEU A 203 -17.84 4.63 -10.73
N PRO A 204 -18.72 5.10 -9.83
CA PRO A 204 -19.27 4.34 -8.69
C PRO A 204 -20.05 3.10 -9.20
N PRO A 205 -20.30 2.09 -8.34
CA PRO A 205 -21.13 0.94 -8.66
C PRO A 205 -22.54 1.37 -9.14
N PRO A 206 -23.24 0.54 -9.94
CA PRO A 206 -24.60 0.85 -10.37
C PRO A 206 -25.54 1.12 -9.19
N GLY A 207 -26.15 2.30 -9.18
CA GLY A 207 -27.05 2.73 -8.11
C GLY A 207 -26.37 3.54 -7.00
N ASN A 208 -25.05 3.74 -7.05
CA ASN A 208 -24.30 4.53 -6.09
C ASN A 208 -23.79 5.88 -6.64
N SER A 209 -23.48 6.82 -5.74
CA SER A 209 -22.84 8.11 -6.06
C SER A 209 -21.48 8.30 -5.36
N TRP A 210 -20.75 9.38 -5.66
CA TRP A 210 -19.46 9.70 -5.02
C TRP A 210 -19.61 10.26 -3.60
N GLU A 211 -20.82 10.64 -3.22
CA GLU A 211 -21.18 11.30 -1.96
C GLU A 211 -21.71 10.34 -0.89
N GLU A 212 -21.49 9.04 -1.06
CA GLU A 212 -21.92 8.01 -0.11
C GLU A 212 -20.94 6.84 0.01
N ALA A 213 -21.13 6.01 1.05
CA ALA A 213 -20.29 4.84 1.29
C ALA A 213 -20.66 3.70 0.35
N TRP A 214 -19.66 3.14 -0.33
CA TRP A 214 -19.84 1.93 -1.13
C TRP A 214 -18.53 1.16 -1.27
N TYR A 215 -18.65 -0.11 -1.65
CA TYR A 215 -17.53 -0.93 -2.09
C TYR A 215 -17.94 -1.72 -3.33
N THR A 216 -16.95 -2.14 -4.12
CA THR A 216 -17.14 -3.00 -5.29
C THR A 216 -16.88 -4.45 -4.95
N ASP A 217 -17.31 -5.36 -5.83
CA ASP A 217 -16.83 -6.74 -5.81
C ASP A 217 -15.30 -6.81 -6.02
N CYS A 218 -14.71 -7.86 -5.48
CA CYS A 218 -13.31 -8.18 -5.65
C CYS A 218 -12.98 -8.47 -7.12
N TYR A 219 -11.95 -7.80 -7.65
CA TYR A 219 -11.50 -7.98 -9.02
C TYR A 219 -10.01 -8.32 -9.11
N LEU A 220 -9.65 -9.09 -10.13
CA LEU A 220 -8.28 -9.45 -10.46
C LEU A 220 -7.61 -8.32 -11.20
N TYR A 221 -6.39 -8.06 -10.77
CA TYR A 221 -5.46 -7.21 -11.47
C TYR A 221 -4.20 -8.01 -11.77
N ASP A 222 -3.76 -8.00 -13.03
CA ASP A 222 -2.69 -8.87 -13.52
C ASP A 222 -1.37 -8.59 -12.77
N CYS A 223 -0.52 -9.62 -12.68
CA CYS A 223 0.87 -9.48 -12.30
C CYS A 223 1.72 -9.02 -13.47
N GLN A 224 1.27 -9.05 -14.73
CA GLN A 224 2.06 -8.67 -15.91
C GLN A 224 2.10 -7.17 -16.16
#